data_AF-E2CN29-F1
#
_entry.id   AF-E2CN29-F1
#
_cell.length_a   1.000
_cell.length_b   1.000
_cell.length_c   1.000
_cell.angle_alpha   90.00
_cell.angle_beta   90.00
_cell.angle_gamma   90.00
#
_symmetry.space_group_name_H-M   'P 1'
#
loop_
_entity.id
_entity.type
_entity.pdbx_description
1 polymer ?
#
loop_
_entity_poly.entity_id
_entity_poly.type
_entity_poly.pdbx_seq_one_letter_code
_entity_poly.pdbx_strand_id
1 'polypeptide(L)'
;MTHIHNYHPETGEFVHTSNARQNPLEPDKVLVPQHATTLKPPAIKEGFARVFTGTQWKEVPDHRGETWFDLERNPVVIKQLGSPVEKDLIAELPPVPLADLKLDAIQSVLAEADRLAAQFVAGYTEAEQSTFVKRENEARAIQSGAILPKDATYLMKLAGGDAALVAGLKDVILSRSDLFEDVTVAVTHMRQQAQERIEAASDADALAEVLNALKQQAVETAAGLLARKAALDNG
;
A
#
# COMPACT_ATOMS: atom_id res chain seq x y z
N MET A 1 -62.20 -6.55 -19.65
CA MET A 1 -61.81 -7.55 -18.64
C MET A 1 -60.94 -6.86 -17.59
N THR A 2 -61.22 -7.07 -16.31
CA THR A 2 -60.46 -6.48 -15.21
C THR A 2 -59.22 -7.32 -14.92
N HIS A 3 -58.07 -6.69 -14.78
CA HIS A 3 -56.82 -7.36 -14.41
C HIS A 3 -56.55 -7.19 -12.92
N ILE A 4 -55.91 -8.19 -12.33
CA ILE A 4 -55.30 -8.12 -11.00
C ILE A 4 -53.80 -8.39 -11.13
N HIS A 5 -53.04 -7.78 -10.22
CA HIS A 5 -51.59 -7.81 -10.20
C HIS A 5 -51.15 -8.44 -8.88
N ASN A 6 -50.48 -9.59 -8.98
CA ASN A 6 -50.10 -10.42 -7.84
C ASN A 6 -48.70 -10.03 -7.39
N TYR A 7 -48.49 -10.00 -6.08
CA TYR A 7 -47.21 -9.69 -5.46
C TYR A 7 -46.83 -10.74 -4.42
N HIS A 8 -45.53 -10.86 -4.15
CA HIS A 8 -44.99 -11.78 -3.16
C HIS A 8 -45.47 -11.38 -1.76
N PRO A 9 -45.95 -12.32 -0.92
CA PRO A 9 -46.58 -12.00 0.34
C PRO A 9 -45.64 -11.32 1.35
N GLU A 10 -44.34 -11.62 1.30
CA GLU A 10 -43.36 -11.08 2.25
C GLU A 10 -42.62 -9.85 1.72
N THR A 11 -42.26 -9.85 0.43
CA THR A 11 -41.42 -8.80 -0.15
C THR A 11 -42.22 -7.74 -0.89
N GLY A 12 -43.50 -8.01 -1.18
CA GLY A 12 -44.35 -7.15 -2.00
C GLY A 12 -43.93 -7.08 -3.46
N GLU A 13 -42.91 -7.85 -3.89
CA GLU A 13 -42.41 -7.83 -5.28
C GLU A 13 -43.49 -8.31 -6.26
N PHE A 14 -43.67 -7.59 -7.36
CA PHE A 14 -44.55 -7.99 -8.44
C PHE A 14 -44.15 -9.37 -8.99
N VAL A 15 -45.11 -10.28 -9.05
CA VAL A 15 -44.90 -11.64 -9.59
C VAL A 15 -45.46 -11.72 -11.00
N HIS A 16 -46.76 -11.51 -11.19
CA HIS A 16 -47.41 -11.56 -12.49
C HIS A 16 -48.78 -10.86 -12.50
N THR A 17 -49.30 -10.60 -13.70
CA THR A 17 -50.67 -10.13 -13.94
C THR A 17 -51.58 -11.33 -14.29
N SER A 18 -52.83 -11.30 -13.86
CA SER A 18 -53.85 -12.28 -14.24
C SER A 18 -55.23 -11.63 -14.40
N ASN A 19 -56.16 -12.33 -15.05
CA ASN A 19 -57.54 -11.87 -15.16
C ASN A 19 -58.28 -12.06 -13.85
N ALA A 20 -58.99 -11.03 -13.40
CA ALA A 20 -59.84 -11.11 -12.23
C ALA A 20 -61.05 -12.00 -12.54
N ARG A 21 -61.43 -12.87 -11.59
CA ARG A 21 -62.69 -13.63 -11.69
C ARG A 21 -63.84 -12.73 -11.26
N GLN A 22 -64.97 -12.81 -11.94
CA GLN A 22 -66.19 -12.12 -11.49
C GLN A 22 -66.67 -12.74 -10.17
N ASN A 23 -67.25 -11.90 -9.30
CA ASN A 23 -67.86 -12.37 -8.08
C ASN A 23 -69.23 -12.99 -8.41
N PRO A 24 -69.44 -14.29 -8.15
CA PRO A 24 -70.70 -14.96 -8.49
C PRO A 24 -71.91 -14.44 -7.69
N LEU A 25 -71.68 -13.77 -6.55
CA LEU A 25 -72.74 -13.19 -5.71
C LEU A 25 -72.99 -11.71 -6.05
N GLU A 26 -72.02 -11.03 -6.64
CA GLU A 26 -72.07 -9.61 -7.01
C GLU A 26 -71.50 -9.43 -8.42
N PRO A 27 -72.28 -9.64 -9.49
CA PRO A 27 -71.79 -9.71 -10.87
C PRO A 27 -70.99 -8.47 -11.34
N ASP A 28 -71.26 -7.31 -10.72
CA ASP A 28 -70.58 -6.05 -11.02
C ASP A 28 -69.21 -5.91 -10.30
N LYS A 29 -68.87 -6.83 -9.40
CA LYS A 29 -67.60 -6.85 -8.66
C LYS A 29 -66.71 -8.01 -9.10
N VAL A 30 -65.41 -7.85 -8.87
CA VAL A 30 -64.40 -8.88 -9.11
C VAL A 30 -63.80 -9.38 -7.80
N LEU A 31 -63.36 -10.63 -7.81
CA LEU A 31 -62.62 -11.22 -6.69
C LEU A 31 -61.15 -10.81 -6.78
N VAL A 32 -60.64 -10.22 -5.69
CA VAL A 32 -59.23 -9.88 -5.52
C VAL A 32 -58.66 -10.77 -4.41
N PRO A 33 -57.79 -11.74 -4.74
CA PRO A 33 -57.15 -12.60 -3.74
C PRO A 33 -56.30 -11.82 -2.75
N GLN A 34 -55.97 -12.47 -1.62
CA GLN A 34 -54.93 -11.99 -0.72
C GLN A 34 -53.60 -11.92 -1.49
N HIS A 35 -52.88 -10.80 -1.38
CA HIS A 35 -51.66 -10.50 -2.14
C HIS A 35 -51.85 -10.17 -3.63
N ALA A 36 -53.01 -9.62 -3.99
CA ALA A 36 -53.27 -9.02 -5.29
C ALA A 36 -53.87 -7.61 -5.17
N THR A 37 -53.73 -6.81 -6.22
CA THR A 37 -54.34 -5.48 -6.32
C THR A 37 -54.85 -5.21 -7.74
N THR A 38 -55.88 -4.38 -7.88
CA THR A 38 -56.35 -3.85 -9.16
C THR A 38 -55.54 -2.64 -9.61
N LEU A 39 -54.70 -2.07 -8.74
CA LEU A 39 -53.78 -1.00 -9.08
C LEU A 39 -52.72 -1.52 -10.04
N LYS A 40 -52.60 -0.90 -11.21
CA LYS A 40 -51.64 -1.32 -12.23
C LYS A 40 -50.20 -1.04 -11.76
N PRO A 41 -49.28 -2.01 -11.84
CA PRO A 41 -47.88 -1.77 -11.54
C PRO A 41 -47.30 -0.80 -12.60
N PRO A 42 -46.26 -0.02 -12.23
CA PRO A 42 -45.56 0.79 -13.20
C PRO A 42 -44.92 -0.08 -14.29
N ALA A 43 -44.51 0.58 -15.37
CA ALA A 43 -43.78 -0.07 -16.45
C ALA A 43 -42.51 -0.73 -15.91
N ILE A 44 -42.04 -1.78 -16.59
CA ILE A 44 -40.74 -2.38 -16.25
C ILE A 44 -39.67 -1.33 -16.50
N LYS A 45 -38.78 -1.17 -15.52
CA LYS A 45 -37.62 -0.29 -15.59
C LYS A 45 -36.40 -1.12 -15.20
N GLU A 46 -35.40 -1.14 -16.06
CA GLU A 46 -34.15 -1.88 -15.80
C GLU A 46 -33.48 -1.36 -14.53
N GLY A 47 -32.95 -2.27 -13.70
CA GLY A 47 -32.35 -1.95 -12.40
C GLY A 47 -33.34 -1.60 -11.29
N PHE A 48 -34.66 -1.79 -11.49
CA PHE A 48 -35.68 -1.56 -10.46
C PHE A 48 -36.66 -2.73 -10.34
N ALA A 49 -36.91 -3.14 -9.10
CA ALA A 49 -38.02 -4.03 -8.75
C ALA A 49 -39.29 -3.21 -8.46
N ARG A 50 -40.45 -3.81 -8.74
CA ARG A 50 -41.75 -3.19 -8.48
C ARG A 50 -42.33 -3.82 -7.22
N VAL A 51 -42.48 -3.02 -6.17
CA VAL A 51 -42.90 -3.48 -4.84
C VAL A 51 -44.21 -2.81 -4.44
N PHE A 52 -45.19 -3.61 -4.01
CA PHE A 52 -46.46 -3.11 -3.51
C PHE A 52 -46.37 -2.84 -2.00
N THR A 53 -46.71 -1.61 -1.57
CA THR A 53 -46.63 -1.17 -0.17
C THR A 53 -47.92 -1.39 0.63
N GLY A 54 -48.89 -2.10 0.04
CA GLY A 54 -50.26 -2.24 0.58
C GLY A 54 -51.25 -1.21 0.03
N THR A 55 -50.76 -0.02 -0.36
CA THR A 55 -51.61 1.07 -0.90
C THR A 55 -51.21 1.50 -2.30
N GLN A 56 -49.95 1.32 -2.70
CA GLN A 56 -49.43 1.73 -4.00
C GLN A 56 -48.24 0.89 -4.43
N TRP A 57 -47.88 0.98 -5.71
CA TRP A 57 -46.64 0.43 -6.22
C TRP A 57 -45.49 1.44 -6.04
N LYS A 58 -44.31 0.94 -5.70
CA LYS A 58 -43.06 1.67 -5.62
C LYS A 58 -42.02 0.98 -6.49
N GLU A 59 -41.23 1.76 -7.22
CA GLU A 59 -40.00 1.29 -7.84
C GLU A 59 -38.88 1.32 -6.80
N VAL A 60 -38.24 0.18 -6.57
CA VAL A 60 -37.14 0.02 -5.61
C VAL A 60 -35.90 -0.40 -6.39
N PRO A 61 -34.75 0.28 -6.24
CA PRO A 61 -33.51 -0.14 -6.90
C PRO A 61 -33.20 -1.61 -6.63
N ASP A 62 -32.78 -2.31 -7.67
CA ASP A 62 -32.41 -3.73 -7.60
C ASP A 62 -30.98 -3.91 -8.11
N HIS A 63 -30.04 -3.90 -7.16
CA HIS A 63 -28.62 -4.15 -7.38
C HIS A 63 -28.22 -5.58 -6.97
N ARG A 64 -29.20 -6.48 -6.78
CA ARG A 64 -28.91 -7.83 -6.26
C ARG A 64 -27.94 -8.58 -7.17
N GLY A 65 -26.97 -9.25 -6.56
CA GLY A 65 -25.90 -9.96 -7.27
C GLY A 65 -24.73 -9.08 -7.69
N GLU A 66 -24.87 -7.75 -7.66
CA GLU A 66 -23.74 -6.84 -7.84
C GLU A 66 -22.81 -6.87 -6.62
N THR A 67 -21.53 -6.57 -6.86
CA THR A 67 -20.52 -6.37 -5.80
C THR A 67 -20.27 -4.89 -5.63
N TRP A 68 -20.47 -4.41 -4.41
CA TRP A 68 -20.18 -3.05 -3.96
C TRP A 68 -19.11 -3.11 -2.86
N PHE A 69 -18.67 -1.97 -2.35
CA PHE A 69 -17.58 -1.89 -1.37
C PHE A 69 -17.96 -1.01 -0.18
N ASP A 70 -17.50 -1.38 1.01
CA ASP A 70 -17.53 -0.49 2.18
C ASP A 70 -16.38 0.52 2.16
N LEU A 71 -16.33 1.40 3.16
CA LEU A 71 -15.29 2.43 3.29
C LEU A 71 -13.91 1.83 3.57
N GLU A 72 -13.88 0.63 4.16
CA GLU A 72 -12.69 -0.18 4.41
C GLU A 72 -12.27 -1.02 3.19
N ARG A 73 -12.94 -0.83 2.04
CA ARG A 73 -12.64 -1.48 0.75
C ARG A 73 -12.94 -2.99 0.72
N ASN A 74 -13.74 -3.49 1.64
CA ASN A 74 -14.20 -4.88 1.62
C ASN A 74 -15.34 -5.07 0.61
N PRO A 75 -15.35 -6.16 -0.16
CA PRO A 75 -16.42 -6.45 -1.10
C PRO A 75 -17.70 -6.90 -0.38
N VAL A 76 -18.84 -6.33 -0.78
CA VAL A 76 -20.17 -6.61 -0.28
C VAL A 76 -21.09 -6.99 -1.45
N VAL A 77 -21.55 -8.23 -1.47
CA VAL A 77 -22.53 -8.70 -2.47
C VAL A 77 -23.93 -8.28 -2.03
N ILE A 78 -24.64 -7.54 -2.89
CA ILE A 78 -25.99 -7.08 -2.60
C ILE A 78 -26.97 -8.24 -2.70
N LYS A 79 -27.73 -8.48 -1.62
CA LYS A 79 -28.71 -9.58 -1.52
C LYS A 79 -30.15 -9.10 -1.41
N GLN A 80 -30.36 -7.81 -1.17
CA GLN A 80 -31.66 -7.23 -0.87
C GLN A 80 -31.93 -6.04 -1.78
N LEU A 81 -33.20 -5.78 -2.05
CA LEU A 81 -33.64 -4.57 -2.75
C LEU A 81 -33.34 -3.32 -1.93
N GLY A 82 -33.22 -2.20 -2.63
CA GLY A 82 -32.91 -0.89 -2.06
C GLY A 82 -31.59 -0.35 -2.59
N SER A 83 -31.35 0.93 -2.32
CA SER A 83 -30.12 1.61 -2.74
C SER A 83 -28.96 1.19 -1.83
N PRO A 84 -27.88 0.59 -2.36
CA PRO A 84 -26.70 0.29 -1.54
C PRO A 84 -26.02 1.56 -0.99
N VAL A 85 -26.17 2.71 -1.66
CA VAL A 85 -25.65 4.01 -1.20
C VAL A 85 -26.26 4.42 0.15
N GLU A 86 -27.50 4.06 0.45
CA GLU A 86 -28.14 4.32 1.75
C GLU A 86 -27.50 3.52 2.90
N LYS A 87 -26.61 2.57 2.58
CA LYS A 87 -25.83 1.76 3.53
C LYS A 87 -24.34 2.10 3.47
N ASP A 88 -24.00 3.29 2.97
CA ASP A 88 -22.63 3.77 2.80
C ASP A 88 -21.75 2.87 1.91
N LEU A 89 -22.38 2.12 0.99
CA LEU A 89 -21.68 1.31 0.01
C LEU A 89 -21.38 2.10 -1.26
N ILE A 90 -20.23 1.81 -1.87
CA ILE A 90 -19.74 2.44 -3.09
C ILE A 90 -19.65 1.38 -4.19
N ALA A 91 -20.14 1.69 -5.39
CA ALA A 91 -20.20 0.73 -6.49
C ALA A 91 -18.82 0.33 -7.01
N GLU A 92 -17.89 1.29 -7.03
CA GLU A 92 -16.51 1.09 -7.41
C GLU A 92 -15.64 0.92 -6.16
N LEU A 93 -14.56 0.15 -6.28
CA LEU A 93 -13.60 -0.04 -5.21
C LEU A 93 -13.00 1.33 -4.85
N PRO A 94 -13.15 1.80 -3.60
CA PRO A 94 -12.58 3.09 -3.21
C PRO A 94 -11.06 3.10 -3.40
N PRO A 95 -10.48 4.27 -3.77
CA PRO A 95 -9.05 4.40 -3.85
C PRO A 95 -8.41 4.08 -2.49
N VAL A 96 -7.18 3.60 -2.52
CA VAL A 96 -6.40 3.38 -1.30
C VAL A 96 -6.27 4.73 -0.57
N PRO A 97 -6.53 4.80 0.75
CA PRO A 97 -6.31 6.02 1.52
C PRO A 97 -4.88 6.52 1.36
N LEU A 98 -4.71 7.84 1.20
CA LEU A 98 -3.38 8.44 1.03
C LEU A 98 -2.44 8.13 2.21
N ALA A 99 -2.99 8.04 3.43
CA ALA A 99 -2.22 7.68 4.62
C ALA A 99 -1.56 6.30 4.49
N ASP A 100 -2.27 5.31 3.95
CA ASP A 100 -1.74 3.96 3.75
C ASP A 100 -0.66 3.96 2.65
N LEU A 101 -0.90 4.69 1.55
CA LEU A 101 0.10 4.86 0.49
C LEU A 101 1.40 5.50 1.01
N LYS A 102 1.31 6.51 1.89
CA LYS A 102 2.47 7.14 2.52
C LYS A 102 3.21 6.18 3.44
N LEU A 103 2.48 5.38 4.23
CA LEU A 103 3.07 4.40 5.14
C LEU A 103 3.87 3.34 4.36
N ASP A 104 3.27 2.77 3.32
CA ASP A 104 3.91 1.77 2.44
C ASP A 104 5.15 2.35 1.74
N ALA A 105 5.06 3.60 1.30
CA ALA A 105 6.15 4.33 0.68
C ALA A 105 7.33 4.53 1.65
N ILE A 106 7.08 4.96 2.89
CA ILE A 106 8.11 5.13 3.92
C ILE A 106 8.79 3.78 4.20
N GLN A 107 8.02 2.71 4.39
CA GLN A 107 8.58 1.37 4.62
C GLN A 107 9.46 0.90 3.45
N SER A 108 9.02 1.15 2.22
CA SER A 108 9.78 0.80 1.02
C SER A 108 11.12 1.54 0.94
N VAL A 109 11.14 2.84 1.29
CA VAL A 109 12.37 3.64 1.34
C VAL A 109 13.32 3.11 2.41
N LEU A 110 12.81 2.77 3.61
CA LEU A 110 13.63 2.21 4.69
C LEU A 110 14.27 0.88 4.27
N ALA A 111 13.48 -0.01 3.67
CA ALA A 111 13.98 -1.30 3.20
C ALA A 111 15.06 -1.16 2.12
N GLU A 112 14.91 -0.21 1.19
CA GLU A 112 15.91 0.01 0.14
C GLU A 112 17.19 0.68 0.67
N ALA A 113 17.06 1.58 1.64
CA ALA A 113 18.19 2.15 2.36
C ALA A 113 19.03 1.07 3.07
N ASP A 114 18.36 0.14 3.77
CA ASP A 114 19.04 -0.97 4.45
C ASP A 114 19.73 -1.91 3.45
N ARG A 115 19.10 -2.19 2.30
CA ARG A 115 19.72 -2.96 1.22
C ARG A 115 20.96 -2.30 0.66
N LEU A 116 20.94 -0.99 0.44
CA LEU A 116 22.11 -0.25 -0.04
C LEU A 116 23.26 -0.33 0.97
N ALA A 117 23.00 -0.03 2.25
CA ALA A 117 24.00 -0.09 3.30
C ALA A 117 24.62 -1.50 3.43
N ALA A 118 23.81 -2.56 3.33
CA ALA A 118 24.26 -3.94 3.40
C ALA A 118 25.29 -4.30 2.31
N GLN A 119 25.24 -3.66 1.12
CA GLN A 119 26.21 -3.92 0.06
C GLN A 119 27.65 -3.50 0.43
N PHE A 120 27.81 -2.53 1.32
CA PHE A 120 29.14 -2.01 1.70
C PHE A 120 29.84 -2.84 2.76
N VAL A 121 29.10 -3.64 3.50
CA VAL A 121 29.63 -4.62 4.46
C VAL A 121 29.53 -6.07 3.96
N ALA A 122 29.02 -6.25 2.73
CA ALA A 122 28.93 -7.57 2.11
C ALA A 122 30.32 -8.21 1.99
N GLY A 123 30.42 -9.46 2.46
CA GLY A 123 31.67 -10.22 2.49
C GLY A 123 32.41 -10.18 3.83
N TYR A 124 32.01 -9.31 4.77
CA TYR A 124 32.53 -9.33 6.14
C TYR A 124 31.56 -10.06 7.08
N THR A 125 32.10 -10.95 7.89
CA THR A 125 31.36 -11.57 9.00
C THR A 125 31.03 -10.54 10.09
N GLU A 126 30.01 -10.80 10.91
CA GLU A 126 29.70 -9.94 12.07
C GLU A 126 30.91 -9.76 13.01
N ALA A 127 31.70 -10.82 13.19
CA ALA A 127 32.91 -10.77 13.99
C ALA A 127 33.95 -9.79 13.41
N GLU A 128 34.13 -9.77 12.09
CA GLU A 128 35.02 -8.81 11.43
C GLU A 128 34.48 -7.38 11.53
N GLN A 129 33.19 -7.18 11.27
CA GLN A 129 32.54 -5.87 11.37
C GLN A 129 32.70 -5.26 12.77
N SER A 130 32.60 -6.09 13.82
CA SER A 130 32.80 -5.65 15.22
C SER A 130 34.20 -5.07 15.51
N THR A 131 35.15 -5.26 14.58
CA THR A 131 36.54 -4.79 14.72
C THR A 131 36.82 -3.52 13.93
N PHE A 132 35.90 -3.06 13.07
CA PHE A 132 36.13 -1.92 12.18
C PHE A 132 36.50 -0.65 12.93
N VAL A 133 35.76 -0.30 13.99
CA VAL A 133 36.06 0.87 14.83
C VAL A 133 37.45 0.77 15.48
N LYS A 134 37.86 -0.44 15.90
CA LYS A 134 39.19 -0.64 16.49
C LYS A 134 40.30 -0.40 15.46
N ARG A 135 40.12 -0.95 14.25
CA ARG A 135 41.03 -0.78 13.11
C ARG A 135 41.14 0.69 12.72
N GLU A 136 40.00 1.38 12.59
CA GLU A 136 39.92 2.79 12.26
C GLU A 136 40.62 3.67 13.29
N ASN A 137 40.34 3.46 14.59
CA ASN A 137 40.96 4.24 15.66
C ASN A 137 42.49 4.14 15.64
N GLU A 138 43.04 2.94 15.48
CA GLU A 138 44.49 2.75 15.36
C GLU A 138 45.04 3.37 14.07
N ALA A 139 44.34 3.23 12.94
CA ALA A 139 44.74 3.83 11.67
C ALA A 139 44.77 5.37 11.74
N ARG A 140 43.74 6.00 12.34
CA ARG A 140 43.69 7.45 12.56
C ARG A 140 44.76 7.91 13.56
N ALA A 141 45.06 7.12 14.60
CA ALA A 141 46.14 7.43 15.55
C ALA A 141 47.54 7.36 14.92
N ILE A 142 47.77 6.42 13.99
CA ILE A 142 49.00 6.38 13.19
C ILE A 142 49.05 7.59 12.25
N GLN A 143 47.94 7.91 11.58
CA GLN A 143 47.87 9.02 10.62
C GLN A 143 48.14 10.38 11.27
N SER A 144 47.69 10.59 12.51
CA SER A 144 47.96 11.82 13.28
C SER A 144 49.33 11.85 13.95
N GLY A 145 50.09 10.74 13.90
CA GLY A 145 51.37 10.59 14.59
C GLY A 145 51.25 10.36 16.10
N ALA A 146 50.04 10.09 16.61
CA ALA A 146 49.81 9.79 18.03
C ALA A 146 50.47 8.47 18.46
N ILE A 147 50.56 7.50 17.56
CA ILE A 147 51.29 6.24 17.76
C ILE A 147 52.13 5.89 16.52
N LEU A 148 53.20 5.13 16.69
CA LEU A 148 53.95 4.56 15.56
C LEU A 148 53.27 3.25 15.09
N PRO A 149 53.43 2.86 13.81
CA PRO A 149 52.86 1.61 13.28
C PRO A 149 53.18 0.36 14.13
N LYS A 150 54.42 0.27 14.63
CA LYS A 150 54.88 -0.84 15.49
C LYS A 150 54.19 -0.91 16.86
N ASP A 151 53.61 0.21 17.31
CA ASP A 151 52.97 0.34 18.62
C ASP A 151 51.44 0.11 18.54
N ALA A 152 50.90 -0.11 17.34
CA ALA A 152 49.50 -0.49 17.15
C ALA A 152 49.24 -1.91 17.69
N THR A 153 48.09 -2.14 18.35
CA THR A 153 47.79 -3.43 18.96
C THR A 153 47.08 -4.36 17.99
N TYR A 154 45.99 -3.89 17.38
CA TYR A 154 45.16 -4.70 16.49
C TYR A 154 45.76 -4.79 15.09
N LEU A 155 46.24 -3.67 14.54
CA LEU A 155 46.83 -3.65 13.20
C LEU A 155 48.12 -4.47 13.11
N MET A 156 48.95 -4.49 14.16
CA MET A 156 50.11 -5.39 14.21
C MET A 156 49.71 -6.87 14.20
N LYS A 157 48.65 -7.24 14.91
CA LYS A 157 48.13 -8.63 14.88
C LYS A 157 47.59 -8.98 13.49
N LEU A 158 46.88 -8.05 12.86
CA LEU A 158 46.37 -8.23 11.50
C LEU A 158 47.50 -8.32 10.46
N ALA A 159 48.58 -7.58 10.67
CA ALA A 159 49.80 -7.59 9.86
C ALA A 159 50.75 -8.76 10.17
N GLY A 160 50.39 -9.71 11.04
CA GLY A 160 51.26 -10.82 11.41
C GLY A 160 52.54 -10.40 12.15
N GLY A 161 52.56 -9.21 12.76
CA GLY A 161 53.71 -8.64 13.46
C GLY A 161 54.63 -7.77 12.59
N ASP A 162 54.30 -7.52 11.33
CA ASP A 162 55.11 -6.68 10.43
C ASP A 162 54.63 -5.22 10.40
N ALA A 163 55.43 -4.32 10.98
CA ALA A 163 55.14 -2.89 11.02
C ALA A 163 55.14 -2.22 9.63
N ALA A 164 55.83 -2.78 8.63
CA ALA A 164 55.79 -2.25 7.26
C ALA A 164 54.42 -2.50 6.60
N LEU A 165 53.80 -3.66 6.87
CA LEU A 165 52.45 -3.98 6.39
C LEU A 165 51.37 -3.13 7.08
N VAL A 166 51.60 -2.70 8.33
CA VAL A 166 50.67 -1.81 9.04
C VAL A 166 50.46 -0.48 8.30
N ALA A 167 51.50 0.05 7.65
CA ALA A 167 51.37 1.30 6.90
C ALA A 167 50.40 1.17 5.70
N GLY A 168 50.49 0.08 4.95
CA GLY A 168 49.55 -0.20 3.85
C GLY A 168 48.14 -0.50 4.34
N LEU A 169 48.00 -1.28 5.42
CA LEU A 169 46.70 -1.53 6.05
C LEU A 169 46.03 -0.23 6.51
N LYS A 170 46.79 0.70 7.08
CA LYS A 170 46.29 2.01 7.53
C LYS A 170 45.61 2.77 6.38
N ASP A 171 46.24 2.89 5.22
CA ASP A 171 45.66 3.62 4.08
C ASP A 171 44.37 2.97 3.55
N VAL A 172 44.34 1.63 3.47
CA VAL A 172 43.14 0.87 3.05
C VAL A 172 42.01 1.03 4.07
N ILE A 173 42.32 0.93 5.36
CA ILE A 173 41.33 1.07 6.45
C ILE A 173 40.71 2.46 6.43
N LEU A 174 41.53 3.52 6.32
CA LEU A 174 41.02 4.89 6.27
C LEU A 174 40.14 5.11 5.04
N SER A 175 40.59 4.68 3.86
CA SER A 175 39.82 4.85 2.62
C SER A 175 38.45 4.13 2.67
N ARG A 176 38.40 2.93 3.27
CA ARG A 176 37.15 2.18 3.44
C ARG A 176 36.25 2.75 4.54
N SER A 177 36.85 3.24 5.63
CA SER A 177 36.14 3.92 6.72
C SER A 177 35.45 5.20 6.22
N ASP A 178 36.20 6.05 5.50
CA ASP A 178 35.65 7.29 4.94
C ASP A 178 34.52 7.00 3.92
N LEU A 179 34.65 5.95 3.09
CA LEU A 179 33.55 5.51 2.22
C LEU A 179 32.31 5.05 3.03
N PHE A 180 32.51 4.29 4.10
CA PHE A 180 31.41 3.80 4.94
C PHE A 180 30.71 4.95 5.68
N GLU A 181 31.46 5.97 6.12
CA GLU A 181 30.92 7.20 6.67
C GLU A 181 30.04 7.92 5.63
N ASP A 182 30.55 8.13 4.42
CA ASP A 182 29.80 8.76 3.33
C ASP A 182 28.49 8.02 3.00
N VAL A 183 28.53 6.68 2.97
CA VAL A 183 27.33 5.85 2.78
C VAL A 183 26.33 6.07 3.91
N THR A 184 26.80 6.06 5.16
CA THR A 184 25.93 6.22 6.35
C THR A 184 25.27 7.59 6.37
N VAL A 185 26.03 8.65 6.05
CA VAL A 185 25.53 10.02 5.96
C VAL A 185 24.51 10.14 4.83
N ALA A 186 24.82 9.63 3.64
CA ALA A 186 23.93 9.66 2.49
C ALA A 186 22.61 8.94 2.76
N VAL A 187 22.65 7.72 3.31
CA VAL A 187 21.46 6.94 3.65
C VAL A 187 20.62 7.65 4.71
N THR A 188 21.25 8.19 5.75
CA THR A 188 20.54 8.94 6.80
C THR A 188 19.82 10.16 6.23
N HIS A 189 20.52 10.95 5.41
CA HIS A 189 19.96 12.13 4.79
C HIS A 189 18.81 11.78 3.84
N MET A 190 18.99 10.78 2.98
CA MET A 190 17.96 10.33 2.04
C MET A 190 16.69 9.86 2.76
N ARG A 191 16.84 9.12 3.88
CA ARG A 191 15.69 8.67 4.68
C ARG A 191 14.92 9.83 5.28
N GLN A 192 15.63 10.80 5.87
CA GLN A 192 15.00 11.99 6.44
C GLN A 192 14.27 12.79 5.35
N GLN A 193 14.95 13.08 4.25
CA GLN A 193 14.39 13.83 3.12
C GLN A 193 13.18 13.11 2.52
N ALA A 194 13.24 11.79 2.36
CA ALA A 194 12.14 11.00 1.85
C ALA A 194 10.92 11.07 2.77
N GLN A 195 11.11 10.92 4.08
CA GLN A 195 10.02 11.03 5.04
C GLN A 195 9.35 12.41 4.96
N GLU A 196 10.12 13.50 4.97
CA GLU A 196 9.59 14.86 4.88
C GLU A 196 8.80 15.08 3.57
N ARG A 197 9.32 14.61 2.44
CA ARG A 197 8.68 14.79 1.12
C ARG A 197 7.44 13.91 0.94
N ILE A 198 7.47 12.68 1.43
CA ILE A 198 6.32 11.76 1.39
C ILE A 198 5.19 12.32 2.25
N GLU A 199 5.51 12.79 3.46
CA GLU A 199 4.51 13.39 4.36
C GLU A 199 3.90 14.66 3.76
N ALA A 200 4.69 15.47 3.03
CA ALA A 200 4.21 16.68 2.38
C ALA A 200 3.31 16.45 1.15
N ALA A 201 3.23 15.23 0.60
CA ALA A 201 2.38 14.96 -0.57
C ALA A 201 0.89 15.16 -0.25
N SER A 202 0.18 15.91 -1.09
CA SER A 202 -1.24 16.27 -0.90
C SER A 202 -2.22 15.17 -1.33
N ASP A 203 -1.80 14.34 -2.27
CA ASP A 203 -2.62 13.35 -2.97
C ASP A 203 -1.73 12.24 -3.56
N ALA A 204 -2.38 11.25 -4.20
CA ALA A 204 -1.70 10.09 -4.76
C ALA A 204 -0.78 10.43 -5.94
N ASP A 205 -1.14 11.43 -6.76
CA ASP A 205 -0.34 11.82 -7.93
C ASP A 205 0.93 12.56 -7.48
N ALA A 206 0.79 13.51 -6.54
CA ALA A 206 1.92 14.19 -5.92
C ALA A 206 2.87 13.21 -5.20
N LEU A 207 2.31 12.19 -4.52
CA LEU A 207 3.13 11.14 -3.91
C LEU A 207 3.90 10.35 -4.96
N ALA A 208 3.27 9.98 -6.09
CA ALA A 208 3.94 9.27 -7.17
C ALA A 208 5.10 10.06 -7.77
N GLU A 209 4.93 11.37 -7.97
CA GLU A 209 6.00 12.28 -8.42
C GLU A 209 7.17 12.35 -7.42
N VAL A 210 6.85 12.49 -6.12
CA VAL A 210 7.86 12.49 -5.05
C VAL A 210 8.66 11.19 -5.07
N LEU A 211 8.01 10.03 -5.18
CA LEU A 211 8.68 8.73 -5.19
C LEU A 211 9.56 8.54 -6.41
N ASN A 212 9.13 8.99 -7.59
CA ASN A 212 9.94 8.93 -8.80
C ASN A 212 11.22 9.77 -8.66
N ALA A 213 11.09 10.99 -8.12
CA ALA A 213 12.24 11.87 -7.90
C ALA A 213 13.20 11.31 -6.83
N LEU A 214 12.67 10.78 -5.71
CA LEU A 214 13.48 10.11 -4.68
C LEU A 214 14.23 8.91 -5.25
N LYS A 215 13.58 8.11 -6.10
CA LYS A 215 14.20 6.95 -6.75
C LYS A 215 15.34 7.36 -7.67
N GLN A 216 15.17 8.40 -8.49
CA GLN A 216 16.24 8.89 -9.37
C GLN A 216 17.45 9.36 -8.56
N GLN A 217 17.22 10.20 -7.55
CA GLN A 217 18.28 10.69 -6.65
C GLN A 217 19.00 9.52 -5.94
N ALA A 218 18.25 8.52 -5.49
CA ALA A 218 18.80 7.33 -4.85
C ALA A 218 19.71 6.52 -5.80
N VAL A 219 19.28 6.32 -7.05
CA VAL A 219 20.06 5.59 -8.07
C VAL A 219 21.37 6.31 -8.37
N GLU A 220 21.34 7.63 -8.55
CA GLU A 220 22.55 8.43 -8.81
C GLU A 220 23.53 8.38 -7.63
N THR A 221 23.02 8.55 -6.41
CA THR A 221 23.81 8.50 -5.18
C THR A 221 24.45 7.13 -4.99
N ALA A 222 23.65 6.06 -5.14
CA ALA A 222 24.12 4.68 -5.03
C ALA A 222 25.19 4.35 -6.08
N ALA A 223 25.00 4.79 -7.33
CA ALA A 223 25.98 4.55 -8.40
C ALA A 223 27.36 5.16 -8.07
N GLY A 224 27.39 6.39 -7.55
CA GLY A 224 28.64 7.05 -7.14
C GLY A 224 29.35 6.32 -5.99
N LEU A 225 28.60 5.92 -4.96
CA LEU A 225 29.15 5.18 -3.81
C LEU A 225 29.64 3.79 -4.20
N LEU A 226 28.90 3.07 -5.05
CA LEU A 226 29.29 1.74 -5.54
C LEU A 226 30.52 1.80 -6.45
N ALA A 227 30.65 2.83 -7.28
CA ALA A 227 31.86 3.05 -8.08
C ALA A 227 33.10 3.26 -7.19
N ARG A 228 32.97 4.03 -6.10
CA ARG A 228 34.04 4.19 -5.11
C ARG A 228 34.38 2.88 -4.42
N LYS A 229 33.38 2.08 -4.04
CA LYS A 229 33.59 0.75 -3.47
C LYS A 229 34.39 -0.15 -4.43
N ALA A 230 33.98 -0.20 -5.69
CA ALA A 230 34.65 -1.01 -6.71
C ALA A 230 36.10 -0.57 -6.94
N ALA A 231 36.41 0.73 -6.86
CA ALA A 231 37.78 1.22 -6.95
C ALA A 231 38.65 0.74 -5.77
N LEU A 232 38.10 0.73 -4.54
CA LEU A 232 38.80 0.24 -3.34
C LEU A 232 38.94 -1.29 -3.29
N ASP A 233 38.08 -2.03 -3.99
CA ASP A 233 38.17 -3.49 -4.07
C ASP A 233 39.18 -3.97 -5.13
N ASN A 234 39.51 -3.13 -6.12
CA ASN A 234 40.43 -3.45 -7.23
C ASN A 234 41.84 -2.86 -7.06
N GLY A 235 42.06 -1.98 -6.08
CA GLY A 235 43.35 -1.35 -5.75
C GLY A 235 43.99 -1.98 -4.52
#